data_AF-A0A0E9MY05-F1
#
_entry.id   AF-A0A0E9MY05-F1
#
_cell.length_a   1.000
_cell.length_b   1.000
_cell.length_c   1.000
_cell.angle_alpha   90.00
_cell.angle_beta   90.00
_cell.angle_gamma   90.00
#
_symmetry.space_group_name_H-M   'P 1'
#
loop_
_entity.id
_entity.type
_entity.pdbx_description
1 polymer ?
#
loop_
_entity_poly.entity_id
_entity_poly.type
_entity_poly.pdbx_seq_one_letter_code
_entity_poly.pdbx_strand_id
1 'polypeptide(L)' 'MLDLDIDAIATSKPDLFDHLLENFVAKQLTKPLTFSNTRAQLFHFRTSDRKEVDFVLEKPDGSLFGIEVK' A
#
# COMPACT_ATOMS: atom_id res chain seq x y z
N MET A 1 19.33 0.34 -9.82
CA MET A 1 18.46 0.65 -8.65
C MET A 1 18.52 2.15 -8.49
N LEU A 2 17.44 2.84 -8.14
CA LEU A 2 17.52 4.28 -7.86
C LEU A 2 18.48 4.47 -6.67
N ASP A 3 19.64 5.08 -6.88
CA ASP A 3 20.64 5.42 -5.84
C ASP A 3 20.11 6.56 -4.95
N LEU A 4 18.95 6.33 -4.34
CA LEU A 4 18.34 7.23 -3.39
C LEU A 4 18.83 6.87 -2.00
N ASP A 5 19.37 7.86 -1.29
CA ASP A 5 19.61 7.74 0.14
C ASP A 5 18.25 7.81 0.85
N ILE A 6 17.72 6.63 1.18
CA ILE A 6 16.40 6.47 1.78
C ILE A 6 16.34 7.16 3.14
N ASP A 7 17.40 7.06 3.93
CA ASP A 7 17.45 7.64 5.28
C ASP A 7 17.44 9.18 5.20
N ALA A 8 18.17 9.74 4.24
CA ALA A 8 18.15 11.18 3.97
C ALA A 8 16.75 11.66 3.50
N ILE A 9 16.05 10.89 2.67
CA ILE A 9 14.70 11.26 2.18
C ILE A 9 13.66 11.13 3.30
N ALA A 10 13.69 10.04 4.07
CA ALA A 10 12.80 9.84 5.22
C ALA A 10 12.91 11.00 6.22
N THR A 11 14.12 11.53 6.42
CA THR A 11 14.36 12.66 7.33
C THR A 11 14.01 14.01 6.71
N SER A 12 14.42 14.27 5.46
CA SER A 12 14.30 15.60 4.84
C SER A 12 12.96 15.84 4.13
N LYS A 13 12.27 14.79 3.72
CA LYS A 13 11.03 14.81 2.93
C LYS A 13 10.12 13.64 3.33
N PRO A 14 9.60 13.62 4.57
CA PRO A 14 8.81 12.51 5.08
C PRO A 14 7.58 12.20 4.21
N ASP A 15 6.86 13.20 3.72
CA ASP A 15 5.69 12.99 2.84
C ASP A 15 6.06 12.30 1.52
N LEU A 16 7.25 12.62 0.96
CA LEU A 16 7.73 11.95 -0.25
C LEU A 16 8.13 10.51 0.05
N PHE A 17 8.77 10.27 1.20
CA PHE A 17 9.13 8.93 1.63
C PHE A 17 7.89 8.05 1.82
N ASP A 18 6.84 8.59 2.44
CA ASP A 18 5.57 7.91 2.67
C ASP A 18 4.95 7.44 1.35
N HIS A 19 4.80 8.35 0.38
CA HIS A 19 4.30 7.99 -0.95
C HIS A 19 5.20 7.02 -1.72
N LEU A 20 6.52 7.08 -1.55
CA LEU A 20 7.44 6.10 -2.16
C LEU A 20 7.24 4.72 -1.55
N LEU A 21 7.08 4.65 -0.22
CA LEU A 21 6.86 3.41 0.51
C LEU A 21 5.50 2.81 0.17
N GLU A 22 4.42 3.60 0.18
CA GLU A 22 3.08 3.19 -0.28
C GLU A 22 3.14 2.58 -1.69
N ASN A 23 3.78 3.27 -2.65
CA ASN A 23 3.92 2.79 -4.02
C ASN A 23 4.73 1.50 -4.11
N PHE A 24 5.79 1.36 -3.30
CA PHE A 24 6.55 0.13 -3.23
C PHE A 24 5.69 -1.02 -2.71
N VAL A 25 4.96 -0.81 -1.61
CA VAL A 25 4.06 -1.80 -1.00
C VAL A 25 2.97 -2.21 -1.99
N ALA A 26 2.31 -1.27 -2.67
CA ALA A 26 1.31 -1.56 -3.71
C ALA A 26 1.86 -2.51 -4.79
N LYS A 27 3.09 -2.24 -5.27
CA LYS A 27 3.77 -3.09 -6.26
C LYS A 27 4.12 -4.46 -5.71
N GLN A 28 4.50 -4.58 -4.43
CA GLN A 28 4.76 -5.89 -3.82
C GLN A 28 3.47 -6.68 -3.61
N LEU A 29 2.38 -6.04 -3.21
CA LEU A 29 1.07 -6.68 -2.99
C LEU A 29 0.44 -7.16 -4.30
N THR A 30 0.61 -6.43 -5.41
CA THR A 30 0.02 -6.82 -6.70
C THR A 30 0.57 -8.15 -7.24
N LYS A 31 1.84 -8.45 -6.97
CA LYS A 31 2.51 -9.67 -7.47
C LYS A 31 1.85 -10.97 -6.97
N PRO A 32 1.72 -11.23 -5.66
CA PRO A 32 1.08 -12.45 -5.17
C PRO A 32 -0.40 -12.51 -5.53
N LEU A 33 -1.11 -11.38 -5.68
CA LEU A 33 -2.52 -11.40 -6.10
C LEU A 33 -2.72 -12.00 -7.50
N THR A 34 -1.67 -12.04 -8.33
CA THR A 34 -1.72 -12.61 -9.68
C THR A 34 -1.57 -14.15 -9.67
N PHE A 35 -0.88 -14.72 -8.67
CA PHE A 35 -0.48 -16.13 -8.68
C PHE A 35 -0.79 -16.91 -7.40
N SER A 36 -1.26 -16.26 -6.33
CA SER A 36 -1.55 -16.94 -5.07
C SER A 36 -2.91 -17.67 -5.10
N ASN A 37 -3.03 -18.73 -4.31
CA ASN A 37 -4.31 -19.40 -4.07
C ASN A 37 -5.31 -18.50 -3.33
N THR A 38 -4.83 -17.50 -2.60
CA THR A 38 -5.67 -16.47 -1.97
C THR A 38 -6.08 -15.46 -3.02
N ARG A 39 -7.29 -15.62 -3.56
CA ARG A 39 -7.88 -14.62 -4.46
C ARG A 39 -8.34 -13.45 -3.61
N ALA A 40 -7.77 -12.28 -3.85
CA ALA A 40 -8.22 -11.02 -3.28
C ALA A 40 -8.04 -9.90 -4.31
N GLN A 41 -8.83 -8.85 -4.16
CA GLN A 41 -8.70 -7.61 -4.93
C GLN A 41 -8.09 -6.53 -4.04
N LEU A 42 -7.21 -5.70 -4.61
CA LEU A 42 -6.54 -4.60 -3.92
C LEU A 42 -7.22 -3.28 -4.26
N PHE A 43 -7.56 -2.51 -3.23
CA PHE A 43 -8.21 -1.21 -3.34
C PHE A 43 -7.51 -0.16 -2.47
N HIS A 44 -7.80 1.11 -2.73
CA HIS A 44 -7.57 2.21 -1.80
C HIS A 44 -8.92 2.66 -1.24
N PHE A 45 -8.97 3.04 0.04
CA PHE A 45 -10.23 3.42 0.69
C PHE A 45 -10.14 4.82 1.27
N ARG A 46 -11.08 5.69 0.89
CA ARG A 46 -11.22 7.06 1.40
C ARG A 46 -12.70 7.43 1.50
N THR A 47 -13.08 8.11 2.58
CA THR A 47 -14.44 8.63 2.79
C THR A 47 -14.50 10.16 2.66
N SER A 48 -15.72 10.71 2.55
CA SER A 48 -15.96 12.16 2.54
C SER A 48 -15.65 12.84 3.89
N ASP A 49 -15.68 12.09 5.00
CA ASP A 49 -15.25 12.53 6.34
C ASP A 49 -13.74 12.33 6.59
N ARG A 50 -12.94 12.12 5.54
CA ARG A 50 -11.46 12.00 5.55
C ARG A 50 -10.91 10.82 6.35
N LYS A 51 -11.64 9.70 6.41
CA LYS A 51 -11.08 8.43 6.88
C LYS A 51 -10.44 7.73 5.72
N GLU A 52 -9.22 7.24 5.93
CA GLU A 52 -8.37 6.69 4.90
C GLU A 52 -7.75 5.38 5.38
N VAL A 53 -7.57 4.45 4.45
CA VAL A 53 -6.77 3.23 4.61
C VAL A 53 -5.96 3.09 3.33
N ASP A 54 -4.64 2.97 3.46
CA ASP A 54 -3.72 2.96 2.31
C ASP A 54 -4.09 1.84 1.33
N PHE A 55 -4.34 0.64 1.86
CA PHE A 55 -4.83 -0.48 1.07
C PHE A 55 -5.89 -1.33 1.76
N VAL A 56 -6.84 -1.83 0.98
CA VAL A 56 -7.82 -2.83 1.38
C VAL A 56 -7.71 -4.05 0.47
N LEU A 57 -7.59 -5.23 1.05
CA LEU A 57 -7.75 -6.50 0.35
C LEU A 57 -9.14 -7.07 0.60
N GLU A 58 -9.88 -7.35 -0.46
CA GLU A 58 -11.19 -8.00 -0.40
C GLU A 58 -11.15 -9.38 -1.03
N LYS A 59 -11.55 -10.41 -0.28
CA LYS A 59 -11.72 -11.77 -0.78
C LYS A 59 -13.11 -11.95 -1.41
N PRO A 60 -13.32 -12.97 -2.29
CA PRO A 60 -14.64 -13.26 -2.87
C PRO A 60 -15.75 -13.56 -1.87
N ASP A 61 -15.41 -13.94 -0.64
CA ASP A 61 -16.36 -14.17 0.46
C ASP A 61 -16.77 -12.87 1.18
N GLY A 62 -16.28 -11.71 0.73
CA GLY A 62 -16.56 -10.39 1.29
C GLY A 62 -15.72 -10.04 2.54
N SER A 63 -14.80 -10.91 2.97
CA SER A 63 -13.90 -10.58 4.08
C SER A 63 -12.82 -9.59 3.65
N LEU A 64 -12.50 -8.66 4.56
CA LEU A 64 -11.63 -7.52 4.32
C LEU A 64 -10.38 -7.56 5.21
N PHE A 65 -9.26 -7.11 4.65
CA PHE A 65 -8.03 -6.81 5.39
C PHE A 65 -7.59 -5.39 5.06
N GLY A 66 -7.49 -4.54 6.08
CA GLY A 66 -6.89 -3.20 5.96
C GLY A 66 -5.38 -3.26 6.18
N ILE A 67 -4.64 -2.49 5.39
CA ILE A 67 -3.19 -2.36 5.49
C ILE A 67 -2.86 -0.87 5.60
N GLU A 68 -2.12 -0.55 6.65
CA GLU A 68 -1.55 0.78 6.91
C GLU A 68 -0.04 0.70 6.74
N VAL A 69 0.54 1.65 6.02
CA VAL A 69 1.98 1.77 5.77
C VAL A 69 2.59 2.80 6.74
N LYS A 70 3.78 2.48 7.26
CA LYS A 70 4.52 3.28 8.25
C LYS A 70 6.02 3.12 8.05
#